data_AF-A0A7J2LVQ4-F1
#
_entry.id   AF-A0A7J2LVQ4-F1
#
_cell.length_a   1.000
_cell.length_b   1.000
_cell.length_c   1.000
_cell.angle_alpha   90.00
_cell.angle_beta   90.00
_cell.angle_gamma   90.00
#
_symmetry.space_group_name_H-M   'P 1'
#
loop_
_entity.id
_entity.type
_entity.pdbx_description
1 polymer ?
#
loop_
_entity_poly.entity_id
_entity_poly.type
_entity_poly.pdbx_seq_one_letter_code
_entity_poly.pdbx_strand_id
1 'polypeptide(L)'
;MKSRVKVLTLTFILLLFLASFQVEIEPAKCISVEMKVNRVAWGNNINNPIEAHPGDKKVPLTVEVQNLSPNRTIKGVSAVLKLQNSPFTDIYGNLEATA
;
A
#
# COMPACT_ATOMS: atom_id res chain seq x y z
N MET A 1 -36.26 -34.32 -33.61
CA MET A 1 -36.49 -32.92 -33.14
C MET A 1 -36.59 -32.79 -31.61
N LYS A 2 -37.44 -33.57 -30.92
CA LYS A 2 -37.65 -33.48 -29.45
C LYS A 2 -36.39 -33.68 -28.57
N SER A 3 -35.48 -34.58 -28.94
CA SER A 3 -34.23 -34.83 -28.17
C SER A 3 -33.24 -33.67 -28.24
N ARG A 4 -33.06 -33.03 -29.40
CA ARG A 4 -32.18 -31.86 -29.56
C ARG A 4 -32.66 -30.66 -28.74
N VAL A 5 -33.97 -30.45 -28.66
CA VAL A 5 -34.58 -29.39 -27.85
C VAL A 5 -34.31 -29.61 -26.35
N LYS A 6 -34.40 -30.85 -25.86
CA LYS A 6 -34.08 -31.22 -24.47
C LYS A 6 -32.61 -30.99 -24.12
N VAL A 7 -31.69 -31.34 -25.03
CA VAL A 7 -30.27 -31.08 -24.84
C VAL A 7 -29.99 -29.58 -24.77
N LEU A 8 -30.60 -28.79 -25.67
CA LEU A 8 -30.43 -27.34 -25.71
C LEU A 8 -30.93 -26.67 -24.42
N THR A 9 -32.10 -27.10 -23.91
CA THR A 9 -32.65 -26.59 -22.65
C THR A 9 -31.78 -26.95 -21.46
N LEU A 10 -31.24 -28.17 -21.41
CA LEU A 10 -30.33 -28.59 -20.34
C LEU A 10 -29.03 -27.78 -20.34
N THR A 11 -28.43 -27.56 -21.52
CA THR A 11 -27.23 -26.71 -21.64
C THR A 11 -27.49 -25.26 -21.25
N PHE A 12 -28.68 -24.73 -21.58
CA PHE A 12 -29.04 -23.36 -21.21
C PHE A 12 -29.23 -23.21 -19.69
N ILE A 13 -29.86 -24.18 -19.04
CA ILE A 13 -30.01 -24.22 -17.58
C ILE A 13 -28.64 -24.34 -16.90
N LEU A 14 -27.75 -25.18 -17.43
CA LEU A 14 -26.38 -25.32 -16.89
C LEU A 14 -25.57 -24.02 -17.01
N LEU A 15 -25.69 -23.31 -18.14
CA LEU A 15 -25.01 -22.02 -18.34
C LEU A 15 -25.56 -20.94 -17.40
N LEU A 16 -26.88 -20.88 -17.20
CA LEU A 16 -27.50 -19.96 -16.22
C LEU A 16 -27.05 -20.26 -14.78
N PHE A 17 -26.95 -21.55 -14.44
CA PHE A 17 -26.45 -21.98 -13.14
C PHE A 17 -25.00 -21.54 -12.93
N LEU A 18 -24.11 -21.79 -13.90
CA LEU A 18 -22.70 -21.38 -13.83
C LEU A 18 -22.51 -19.86 -13.79
N ALA A 19 -23.33 -19.10 -14.51
CA ALA A 19 -23.29 -17.64 -14.50
C ALA A 19 -23.69 -17.04 -13.13
N SER A 20 -24.42 -17.80 -12.30
CA SER A 20 -24.84 -17.37 -10.97
C SER A 20 -23.75 -17.56 -9.90
N PHE A 21 -22.68 -18.31 -10.19
CA PHE A 21 -21.51 -18.48 -9.31
C PHE A 21 -20.41 -17.47 -9.59
N GLN A 22 -20.76 -16.19 -9.69
CA GLN A 22 -19.76 -15.13 -9.63
C GLN A 22 -19.37 -14.94 -8.17
N VAL A 23 -18.31 -15.64 -7.74
CA VAL A 23 -17.71 -15.43 -6.42
C VAL A 23 -17.01 -14.08 -6.44
N GLU A 24 -17.59 -13.12 -5.74
CA GLU A 24 -16.94 -11.83 -5.49
C GLU A 24 -15.80 -12.07 -4.47
N ILE A 25 -14.56 -12.03 -4.97
CA ILE A 25 -13.39 -12.14 -4.11
C ILE A 25 -13.15 -10.76 -3.52
N GLU A 26 -13.63 -10.55 -2.30
CA GLU A 26 -13.27 -9.37 -1.51
C GLU A 26 -11.74 -9.33 -1.34
N PRO A 27 -11.08 -8.20 -1.65
CA PRO A 27 -9.66 -8.07 -1.40
C PRO A 27 -9.37 -8.22 0.10
N ALA A 28 -8.23 -8.83 0.42
CA ALA A 28 -7.81 -9.01 1.81
C ALA A 28 -7.80 -7.65 2.54
N LYS A 29 -8.69 -7.49 3.53
CA LYS A 29 -8.79 -6.26 4.32
C LYS A 29 -7.63 -6.20 5.32
N CYS A 30 -6.59 -5.44 4.98
CA CYS A 30 -5.52 -5.13 5.93
C CYS A 30 -6.08 -4.25 7.06
N ILE A 31 -5.93 -4.71 8.30
CA ILE A 31 -6.34 -3.92 9.45
C ILE A 31 -5.24 -2.91 9.75
N SER A 32 -5.59 -1.63 9.70
CA SER A 32 -4.68 -0.55 10.09
C SER A 32 -4.38 -0.64 11.58
N VAL A 33 -3.11 -0.39 11.94
CA VAL A 33 -2.66 -0.29 13.33
C VAL A 33 -2.21 1.14 13.60
N GLU A 34 -2.40 1.58 14.84
CA GLU A 34 -1.90 2.87 15.27
C GLU A 34 -0.37 2.83 15.34
N MET A 35 0.26 3.87 14.79
CA MET A 35 1.71 4.03 14.75
C MET A 35 2.09 5.43 15.18
N LYS A 36 3.28 5.55 15.76
CA LYS A 36 3.87 6.82 16.16
C LYS A 36 5.21 7.02 15.48
N VAL A 37 5.43 8.22 14.96
CA VAL A 37 6.77 8.66 14.56
C VAL A 37 7.55 9.04 15.81
N ASN A 38 8.67 8.36 16.05
CA ASN A 38 9.51 8.61 17.22
C ASN A 38 10.63 9.59 16.90
N ARG A 39 11.32 9.37 15.78
CA ARG A 39 12.50 10.15 15.39
C ARG A 39 12.53 10.34 13.88
N VAL A 40 13.08 11.46 13.45
CA VAL A 40 13.33 11.79 12.05
C VAL A 40 14.72 12.38 11.98
N ALA A 41 15.58 11.84 11.11
CA ALA A 41 16.93 12.34 10.94
C ALA A 41 17.45 12.12 9.51
N TRP A 42 18.31 13.02 9.06
CA TRP A 42 19.06 12.84 7.82
C TRP A 42 20.13 11.75 8.00
N GLY A 43 20.36 10.98 6.95
CA GLY A 43 21.28 9.84 6.90
C GLY A 43 20.56 8.50 6.85
N ASN A 44 21.32 7.44 6.59
CA ASN A 44 20.79 6.06 6.52
C ASN A 44 20.62 5.39 7.88
N ASN A 45 21.18 5.97 8.94
CA ASN A 45 21.17 5.42 10.28
C ASN A 45 20.72 6.48 11.27
N ILE A 46 19.57 6.26 11.91
CA ILE A 46 19.00 7.17 12.91
C ILE A 46 19.95 7.40 14.11
N ASN A 47 20.86 6.46 14.39
CA ASN A 47 21.84 6.56 15.49
C ASN A 47 23.17 7.20 15.07
N ASN A 48 23.36 7.46 13.78
CA ASN A 48 24.50 8.21 13.26
C ASN A 48 24.00 9.16 12.16
N PRO A 49 23.28 10.23 12.55
CA PRO A 49 22.70 11.17 11.59
C PRO A 49 23.80 11.94 10.86
N ILE A 50 23.48 12.41 9.67
CA ILE A 50 24.32 13.33 8.90
C ILE A 50 23.68 14.72 8.90
N GLU A 51 24.49 15.75 8.71
CA GLU A 51 24.00 17.11 8.53
C GLU A 51 23.75 17.38 7.05
N ALA A 52 22.59 17.96 6.72
CA ALA A 52 22.21 18.32 5.36
C ALA A 52 22.41 19.83 5.15
N HIS A 53 23.05 20.20 4.05
CA HIS A 53 23.39 21.58 3.71
C HIS A 53 22.64 22.05 2.45
N PRO A 54 22.43 23.37 2.28
CA PRO A 54 21.89 23.91 1.05
C PRO A 54 22.70 23.47 -0.18
N GLY A 55 21.99 22.92 -1.18
CA GLY A 55 22.61 22.40 -2.40
C GLY A 55 22.91 20.91 -2.37
N ASP A 56 22.85 20.26 -1.19
CA ASP A 56 22.98 18.81 -1.09
C ASP A 56 21.85 18.10 -1.85
N LYS A 57 22.20 16.98 -2.49
CA LYS A 57 21.27 16.17 -3.27
C LYS A 57 21.35 14.72 -2.82
N LYS A 58 20.21 14.03 -2.90
CA LYS A 58 20.10 12.60 -2.56
C LYS A 58 20.52 12.28 -1.11
N VAL A 59 20.28 13.22 -0.20
CA VAL A 59 20.48 13.00 1.23
C VAL A 59 19.35 12.10 1.74
N PRO A 60 19.65 10.92 2.31
CA PRO A 60 18.62 10.02 2.82
C PRO A 60 17.91 10.63 4.02
N LEU A 61 16.60 10.45 4.13
CA LEU A 61 15.81 10.78 5.32
C LEU A 61 15.36 9.48 5.97
N THR A 62 15.80 9.21 7.20
CA THR A 62 15.36 8.05 7.97
C THR A 62 14.29 8.46 8.97
N VAL A 63 13.17 7.72 8.96
CA VAL A 63 12.05 7.90 9.88
C VAL A 63 11.90 6.64 10.73
N GLU A 64 11.97 6.78 12.05
CA GLU A 64 11.72 5.70 12.99
C GLU A 64 10.25 5.71 13.40
N VAL A 65 9.57 4.58 13.19
CA VAL A 65 8.16 4.38 13.53
C VAL A 65 7.99 3.29 14.57
N GLN A 66 7.09 3.52 15.52
CA GLN A 66 6.73 2.57 16.56
C GLN A 66 5.29 2.09 16.34
N ASN A 67 5.12 0.76 16.32
CA ASN A 67 3.81 0.13 16.42
C ASN A 67 3.26 0.32 17.83
N LEU A 68 2.09 0.94 17.96
CA LEU A 68 1.42 1.13 19.24
C LEU A 68 0.37 0.04 19.51
N SER A 69 0.15 -0.88 18.57
CA SER A 69 -0.83 -1.94 18.76
C SER A 69 -0.38 -2.92 19.86
N PRO A 70 -1.26 -3.23 20.83
CA PRO A 70 -0.90 -4.11 21.95
C PRO A 70 -0.71 -5.57 21.54
N ASN A 71 -1.31 -6.00 20.43
CA ASN A 71 -1.39 -7.42 20.06
C ASN A 71 -1.36 -7.69 18.55
N ARG A 72 -0.89 -6.74 17.74
CA ARG A 72 -0.81 -6.92 16.28
C ARG A 72 0.60 -6.64 15.80
N THR A 73 1.07 -7.50 14.91
CA THR A 73 2.35 -7.34 14.22
C THR A 73 2.13 -6.63 12.90
N ILE A 74 2.95 -5.60 12.62
CA ILE A 74 2.96 -4.93 11.33
C ILE A 74 3.40 -5.91 10.23
N LYS A 75 2.67 -5.93 9.11
CA LYS A 75 3.02 -6.72 7.91
C LYS A 75 3.54 -5.87 6.76
N GLY A 76 3.28 -4.57 6.79
CA GLY A 76 3.76 -3.60 5.82
C GLY A 76 3.57 -2.19 6.37
N VAL A 77 4.41 -1.28 5.89
CA VAL A 77 4.32 0.15 6.19
C VAL A 77 4.16 0.85 4.86
N SER A 78 3.25 1.82 4.79
CA SER A 78 3.17 2.76 3.68
C SER A 78 3.22 4.16 4.26
N ALA A 79 4.03 5.03 3.66
CA ALA A 79 4.22 6.39 4.10
C ALA A 79 4.20 7.35 2.91
N VAL A 80 3.66 8.54 3.14
CA VAL A 80 3.74 9.66 2.20
C VAL A 80 4.44 10.82 2.89
N LEU A 81 5.59 11.22 2.36
CA LEU A 81 6.30 12.41 2.79
C LEU A 81 5.77 13.61 2.00
N LYS A 82 5.16 14.56 2.71
CA LYS A 82 4.63 15.81 2.17
C LYS A 82 5.66 16.92 2.32
N LEU A 83 6.16 17.44 1.20
CA LEU A 83 7.22 18.46 1.15
C LEU A 83 6.69 19.83 0.71
N GLN A 84 5.38 20.01 0.59
CA GLN A 84 4.79 21.30 0.25
C GLN A 84 5.22 22.37 1.27
N ASN A 85 5.51 23.57 0.77
CA ASN A 85 6.01 24.69 1.57
C ASN A 85 7.38 24.45 2.25
N SER A 86 8.12 23.43 1.82
CA SER A 86 9.51 23.20 2.25
C SER A 86 10.50 23.59 1.14
N PRO A 87 11.78 23.86 1.46
CA PRO A 87 12.83 24.05 0.46
C PRO A 87 13.33 22.73 -0.16
N PHE A 88 12.70 21.60 0.17
CA PHE A 88 13.14 20.26 -0.21
C PHE A 88 12.24 19.67 -1.29
N THR A 89 12.82 18.76 -2.08
CA THR A 89 12.09 17.93 -3.05
C THR A 89 12.58 16.48 -2.91
N ASP A 90 11.83 15.54 -3.44
CA ASP A 90 12.31 14.16 -3.59
C ASP A 90 13.45 14.07 -4.63
N ILE A 91 13.95 12.87 -4.87
CA ILE A 91 15.06 12.65 -5.83
C ILE A 91 14.69 12.95 -7.29
N TYR A 92 13.41 13.18 -7.60
CA TYR A 92 12.87 13.47 -8.93
C TYR A 92 12.32 14.91 -9.05
N GLY A 93 12.38 15.71 -7.99
CA GLY A 93 11.86 17.08 -7.97
C GLY A 93 10.37 17.20 -7.56
N ASN A 94 9.75 16.12 -7.09
CA ASN A 94 8.37 16.14 -6.62
C ASN A 94 8.25 16.68 -5.19
N LEU A 95 7.07 17.21 -4.86
CA LEU A 95 6.70 17.67 -3.53
C LEU A 95 6.05 16.58 -2.66
N GLU A 96 5.89 15.38 -3.20
CA GLU A 96 5.41 14.20 -2.48
C GLU A 96 6.28 13.00 -2.83
N ALA A 97 6.66 12.24 -1.82
CA ALA A 97 7.37 10.97 -1.97
C ALA A 97 6.61 9.86 -1.25
N THR A 98 6.54 8.68 -1.87
CA THR A 98 5.86 7.50 -1.31
C THR A 98 6.86 6.39 -1.05
N ALA A 99 6.70 5.69 0.07
CA ALA A 99 7.47 4.51 0.47
C ALA A 99 6.56 3.40 1.00
#